data_AF-A0A2V7XEA3-F1
#
_entry.id   AF-A0A2V7XEA3-F1
#
_cell.length_a   1.000
_cell.length_b   1.000
_cell.length_c   1.000
_cell.angle_alpha   90.00
_cell.angle_beta   90.00
_cell.angle_gamma   90.00
#
_symmetry.space_group_name_H-M   'P 1'
#
loop_
_entity.id
_entity.type
_entity.pdbx_description
1 polymer ?
#
loop_
_entity_poly.entity_id
_entity_poly.type
_entity_poly.pdbx_seq_one_letter_code
_entity_poly.pdbx_strand_id
1 'polypeptide(L)'
;IGQGAVIWVFISEIFPNRHRAEGQTLGSFTHWIFAAALTTFFPKMVSALPPGYVFSFFTGMMVLQLIWVKTMVPETKGIPLEQIQQQLGLR
;
A
#
# COMPACT_ATOMS: atom_id res chain seq x y z
N ILE A 1 0.39 -14.07 8.06
CA ILE A 1 -0.38 -12.94 7.51
C ILE A 1 0.17 -12.66 6.12
N GLY A 2 -0.66 -12.68 5.07
CA GLY A 2 -0.23 -12.41 3.69
C GLY A 2 -0.28 -10.92 3.36
N GLN A 3 0.44 -10.48 2.31
CA GLN A 3 0.54 -9.06 1.94
C GLN A 3 -0.81 -8.36 1.77
N GLY A 4 -1.84 -9.06 1.27
CA GLY A 4 -3.18 -8.51 1.09
C GLY A 4 -3.89 -8.12 2.39
N ALA A 5 -3.56 -8.73 3.53
CA ALA A 5 -4.10 -8.36 4.83
C ALA A 5 -3.29 -7.24 5.50
N VAL A 6 -1.98 -7.17 5.21
CA VAL A 6 -1.06 -6.21 5.84
C VAL A 6 -1.41 -4.76 5.51
N ILE A 7 -1.83 -4.47 4.27
CA ILE A 7 -2.19 -3.10 3.86
C ILE A 7 -3.31 -2.51 4.73
N TRP A 8 -4.32 -3.31 5.07
CA TRP A 8 -5.48 -2.86 5.85
C TRP A 8 -5.13 -2.61 7.31
N VAL A 9 -4.28 -3.47 7.88
CA VAL A 9 -3.72 -3.29 9.21
C VAL A 9 -2.87 -2.02 9.25
N PHE A 10 -1.95 -1.88 8.31
CA PHE A 10 -1.05 -0.73 8.24
C PHE A 10 -1.80 0.60 8.12
N ILE A 11 -2.80 0.69 7.23
CA ILE A 11 -3.66 1.89 7.11
C ILE A 11 -4.35 2.21 8.44
N SER A 12 -4.76 1.21 9.23
CA SER A 12 -5.42 1.47 10.51
C SER A 12 -4.46 1.92 11.63
N GLU A 13 -3.18 1.56 11.53
CA GLU A 13 -2.16 1.79 12.56
C GLU A 13 -1.37 3.08 12.33
N ILE A 14 -1.20 3.52 11.08
CA ILE A 14 -0.36 4.68 10.75
C ILE A 14 -1.02 6.02 11.06
N PHE A 15 -2.35 6.10 11.02
CA PHE A 15 -3.08 7.36 11.25
C PHE A 15 -3.41 7.57 12.73
N PRO A 16 -3.33 8.82 13.22
CA PRO A 16 -3.67 9.14 14.59
C PRO A 16 -5.16 8.94 14.85
N ASN A 17 -5.54 8.59 16.08
CA ASN A 17 -6.93 8.27 16.47
C ASN A 17 -7.94 9.30 15.92
N ARG A 18 -7.63 10.60 16.01
CA ARG A 18 -8.50 11.70 15.56
C ARG A 18 -8.79 11.70 14.06
N HIS A 19 -7.83 11.28 13.23
CA HIS A 19 -7.93 11.29 11.76
C HIS A 19 -7.94 9.89 11.16
N ARG A 20 -8.10 8.84 11.98
CA ARG A 20 -8.05 7.45 11.51
C ARG A 20 -9.11 7.16 10.45
N ALA A 21 -10.34 7.66 10.65
CA ALA A 21 -11.43 7.45 9.70
C ALA A 21 -11.14 8.11 8.34
N GLU A 22 -10.61 9.34 8.35
CA GLU A 22 -10.23 10.08 7.14
C GLU A 22 -9.08 9.37 6.40
N GLY A 23 -8.03 9.00 7.13
CA GLY A 23 -6.89 8.27 6.58
C GLY A 23 -7.27 6.90 6.01
N GLN A 24 -8.17 6.17 6.67
CA GLN A 24 -8.68 4.90 6.18
C GLN A 24 -9.56 5.07 4.94
N THR A 25 -10.37 6.11 4.89
CA THR A 25 -11.18 6.44 3.69
C THR A 25 -10.27 6.78 2.51
N LEU A 26 -9.26 7.62 2.71
CA LEU A 26 -8.31 7.96 1.65
C LEU A 26 -7.53 6.73 1.18
N GLY A 27 -6.97 5.94 2.09
CA GLY A 27 -6.20 4.75 1.76
C GLY A 27 -7.03 3.69 1.01
N SER A 28 -8.25 3.43 1.47
CA SER A 28 -9.17 2.49 0.81
C SER A 28 -9.61 3.00 -0.57
N PHE A 29 -9.93 4.29 -0.69
CA PHE A 29 -10.28 4.91 -1.97
C PHE A 29 -9.15 4.82 -2.98
N THR A 30 -7.92 5.15 -2.58
CA THR A 30 -6.74 5.00 -3.43
C THR A 30 -6.56 3.54 -3.88
N HIS A 31 -6.65 2.58 -2.96
CA HIS A 31 -6.55 1.16 -3.28
C HIS A 31 -7.57 0.74 -4.33
N TRP A 32 -8.85 1.08 -4.14
CA TRP A 32 -9.92 0.68 -5.05
C TRP A 32 -9.84 1.35 -6.41
N ILE A 33 -9.39 2.61 -6.49
CA ILE A 33 -9.14 3.28 -7.78
C ILE A 33 -8.07 2.54 -8.56
N PHE A 34 -6.93 2.22 -7.94
CA PHE A 34 -5.86 1.52 -8.64
C PHE A 34 -6.26 0.09 -9.00
N ALA A 35 -7.03 -0.59 -8.16
CA ALA A 35 -7.60 -1.91 -8.48
C ALA A 35 -8.53 -1.85 -9.71
N ALA A 36 -9.43 -0.85 -9.77
CA ALA A 36 -10.33 -0.64 -10.90
C ALA A 36 -9.56 -0.27 -12.18
N ALA A 37 -8.54 0.59 -12.07
CA ALA A 37 -7.67 0.94 -13.19
C ALA A 37 -6.93 -0.29 -13.73
N LEU A 38 -6.27 -1.07 -12.86
CA LEU A 38 -5.60 -2.30 -13.28
C LEU A 38 -6.57 -3.25 -13.97
N THR A 39 -7.74 -3.51 -13.37
CA THR A 39 -8.74 -4.41 -13.95
C THR A 39 -9.20 -3.94 -15.33
N THR A 40 -9.35 -2.62 -15.51
CA THR A 40 -9.81 -2.03 -16.78
C THR A 40 -8.71 -2.03 -17.85
N PHE A 41 -7.47 -1.66 -17.50
CA PHE A 41 -6.41 -1.43 -18.48
C PHE A 41 -5.53 -2.66 -18.73
N PHE A 42 -5.44 -3.60 -17.79
CA PHE A 42 -4.59 -4.77 -17.91
C PHE A 42 -4.89 -5.62 -19.16
N PRO A 43 -6.16 -5.91 -19.52
CA PRO A 43 -6.46 -6.66 -20.75
C PRO A 43 -5.96 -5.97 -22.03
N LYS A 44 -6.07 -4.64 -22.12
CA LYS A 44 -5.54 -3.86 -23.24
C LYS A 44 -4.01 -3.89 -23.28
N MET A 45 -3.37 -3.86 -22.12
CA MET A 45 -1.92 -3.89 -22.03
C MET A 45 -1.34 -5.24 -22.49
N VAL A 46 -1.94 -6.36 -22.06
CA VAL A 46 -1.47 -7.70 -22.46
C VAL A 46 -1.79 -8.06 -23.91
N SER A 47 -2.77 -7.41 -24.54
CA SER A 47 -3.04 -7.58 -25.97
C SER A 47 -2.15 -6.71 -26.86
N ALA A 48 -1.70 -5.55 -26.35
CA ALA A 48 -0.86 -4.61 -27.10
C ALA A 48 0.65 -4.85 -26.93
N LEU A 49 1.09 -5.43 -25.82
CA LEU A 49 2.50 -5.63 -25.49
C LEU A 49 2.87 -7.11 -25.38
N PRO A 50 4.10 -7.50 -25.77
CA PRO A 50 4.58 -8.85 -25.51
C PRO A 50 4.60 -9.14 -24.00
N PRO A 51 4.24 -10.36 -23.56
CA PRO A 51 4.14 -10.70 -22.13
C PRO A 51 5.40 -10.38 -21.32
N GLY A 52 6.59 -10.57 -21.92
CA GLY A 52 7.87 -10.30 -21.27
C GLY A 52 7.99 -8.85 -20.76
N TYR A 53 7.52 -7.87 -21.51
CA TYR A 53 7.55 -6.46 -21.08
C TYR A 53 6.59 -6.21 -19.92
N VAL A 54 5.38 -6.76 -19.99
CA VAL A 54 4.36 -6.62 -18.95
C VAL A 54 4.86 -7.22 -17.63
N PHE A 55 5.35 -8.46 -17.65
CA PHE A 55 5.85 -9.12 -16.44
C PHE A 55 7.12 -8.46 -15.90
N SER A 56 8.02 -7.96 -16.76
CA SER A 56 9.22 -7.24 -16.32
C SER A 56 8.84 -5.91 -15.64
N PHE A 57 7.84 -5.20 -16.15
CA PHE A 57 7.31 -4.00 -15.51
C PHE A 57 6.78 -4.29 -14.10
N PHE A 58 5.91 -5.31 -13.94
CA PHE A 58 5.39 -5.67 -12.63
C PHE A 58 6.48 -6.17 -11.67
N THR A 59 7.47 -6.89 -12.18
CA THR A 59 8.65 -7.30 -11.39
C THR A 59 9.39 -6.07 -10.86
N GLY A 60 9.63 -5.07 -11.71
CA GLY A 60 10.21 -3.79 -11.28
C GLY A 60 9.38 -3.09 -10.21
N MET A 61 8.05 -3.06 -10.37
CA MET A 61 7.14 -2.50 -9.36
C MET A 61 7.19 -3.25 -8.02
N MET A 62 7.35 -4.58 -8.03
CA MET A 62 7.54 -5.36 -6.79
C MET A 62 8.86 -5.01 -6.09
N VAL A 63 9.95 -4.83 -6.85
CA VAL A 63 11.23 -4.39 -6.27
C VAL A 63 11.12 -2.99 -5.67
N LEU A 64 10.48 -2.06 -6.37
CA LEU A 64 10.23 -0.71 -5.85
C LEU A 64 9.40 -0.74 -4.57
N GLN A 65 8.34 -1.56 -4.53
CA GLN A 65 7.51 -1.75 -3.36
C GLN A 65 8.32 -2.32 -2.19
N LEU A 66 9.20 -3.29 -2.42
CA LEU A 66 10.08 -3.84 -1.39
C LEU A 66 11.04 -2.79 -0.83
N ILE A 67 11.67 -1.99 -1.69
CA ILE A 67 12.58 -0.90 -1.26
C ILE A 67 11.80 0.09 -0.40
N TRP A 68 10.63 0.54 -0.88
CA TRP A 68 9.82 1.50 -0.15
C TRP A 68 9.39 0.98 1.23
N VAL A 69 8.92 -0.27 1.32
CA VAL A 69 8.56 -0.89 2.61
C VAL A 69 9.78 -0.94 3.53
N LYS A 70 10.95 -1.34 3.03
CA LYS A 70 12.15 -1.46 3.86
C LYS A 70 12.66 -0.11 4.39
N THR A 71 12.51 0.97 3.63
CA THR A 71 13.12 2.26 3.97
C THR A 71 12.16 3.29 4.56
N MET A 72 10.87 3.23 4.21
CA MET A 72 9.89 4.29 4.54
C MET A 72 8.79 3.81 5.49
N VAL A 73 8.54 2.50 5.57
CA VAL A 73 7.46 1.95 6.39
C VAL A 73 8.04 1.54 7.75
N PRO A 74 7.61 2.18 8.86
CA PRO A 74 8.01 1.72 10.18
C PRO A 74 7.36 0.37 10.50
N GLU A 75 8.07 -0.48 11.24
CA GLU A 75 7.49 -1.71 11.78
C GLU A 75 6.49 -1.33 12.88
N THR A 76 5.23 -1.74 12.71
CA THR A 76 4.14 -1.44 13.65
C THR A 76 3.76 -2.65 14.51
N LYS A 77 4.25 -3.85 14.17
CA LYS A 77 3.86 -5.10 14.81
C LYS A 77 4.20 -5.13 16.30
N GLY A 78 3.17 -5.25 17.13
CA GLY A 78 3.31 -5.39 18.58
C GLY A 78 3.68 -4.08 19.29
N ILE A 79 3.62 -2.94 18.59
CA ILE A 79 3.84 -1.62 19.17
C ILE A 79 2.48 -0.99 19.50
N PRO A 80 2.27 -0.45 20.72
CA PRO A 80 1.06 0.30 21.05
C PRO A 80 0.86 1.49 20.11
N LEU A 81 -0.40 1.76 19.73
CA LEU A 81 -0.76 2.82 18.78
C LEU A 81 -0.29 4.21 19.25
N GLU A 82 -0.29 4.45 20.55
CA GLU A 82 0.18 5.70 21.16
C GLU A 82 1.70 5.90 20.93
N GLN A 83 2.47 4.82 20.97
CA GLN A 83 3.92 4.88 20.68
C GLN A 83 4.19 5.10 19.20
N ILE A 84 3.39 4.52 18.30
CA ILE A 84 3.47 4.77 16.85
C ILE A 84 3.21 6.25 16.55
N GLN A 85 2.18 6.85 17.17
CA GLN A 85 1.88 8.28 17.01
C GLN A 85 3.04 9.18 17.49
N GLN A 86 3.64 8.85 18.65
CA GLN A 86 4.82 9.56 19.15
C GLN A 86 6.02 9.44 18.21
N GLN A 87 6.29 8.26 17.66
CA GLN A 87 7.37 8.04 16.68
C GLN A 87 7.16 8.84 15.39
N LEU A 88 5.90 9.01 14.97
CA LEU A 88 5.54 9.82 13.80
C LEU A 88 5.48 11.33 14.10
N GLY A 89 5.73 11.76 15.34
CA GLY A 89 5.67 13.17 15.74
C GLY A 89 4.26 13.76 15.77
N LEU A 90 3.24 12.90 15.81
CA LEU A 90 1.83 13.28 15.85
C LEU A 90 1.38 13.34 17.31
N ARG A 91 1.17 14.56 17.83
CA ARG A 91 0.63 14.81 19.18
C ARG A 91 -0.88 14.69 19.23
#